data_AF-R7J2T0-F1
#
_entry.id   AF-R7J2T0-F1
#
_cell.length_a   1.000
_cell.length_b   1.000
_cell.length_c   1.000
_cell.angle_alpha   90.00
_cell.angle_beta   90.00
_cell.angle_gamma   90.00
#
_symmetry.space_group_name_H-M   'P 1'
#
loop_
_entity.id
_entity.type
_entity.pdbx_description
1 polymer ?
#
loop_
_entity_poly.entity_id
_entity_poly.type
_entity_poly.pdbx_seq_one_letter_code
_entity_poly.pdbx_strand_id
1 'polypeptide(L)'
;MTNKRQLKKHIRYVCGELAVTLLIANAGVRGFDTGKTQDIVGKIATLQETSIAHVSICFDKIAANFDSRKAYNAARAKYFATAYAKLLNEFNNQVQEIVKEMNAAMPQEARDAIVKDFKEHKKA
;
A
#
# COMPACT_ATOMS: atom_id res chain seq x y z
N MET A 1 -16.96 -9.63 -3.84
CA MET A 1 -16.50 -9.46 -5.24
C MET A 1 -15.66 -8.19 -5.33
N THR A 2 -14.34 -8.28 -5.39
CA THR A 2 -13.45 -7.11 -5.43
C THR A 2 -13.46 -6.51 -6.84
N ASN A 3 -14.37 -5.58 -7.11
CA ASN A 3 -14.35 -4.82 -8.35
C ASN A 3 -13.33 -3.67 -8.26
N LYS A 4 -12.98 -3.08 -9.41
CA LYS A 4 -12.00 -1.97 -9.53
C LYS A 4 -12.24 -0.84 -8.50
N ARG A 5 -13.50 -0.53 -8.20
CA ARG A 5 -13.89 0.50 -7.22
C ARG A 5 -13.49 0.11 -5.80
N GLN A 6 -13.72 -1.15 -5.41
CA GLN A 6 -13.31 -1.65 -4.09
C GLN A 6 -11.79 -1.63 -3.92
N LEU A 7 -11.03 -2.01 -4.96
CA LEU A 7 -9.57 -1.96 -4.91
C LEU A 7 -9.03 -0.53 -4.73
N LYS A 8 -9.55 0.45 -5.49
CA LYS A 8 -9.19 1.86 -5.30
C LYS A 8 -9.53 2.37 -3.90
N LYS A 9 -10.69 1.97 -3.37
CA LYS A 9 -11.13 2.33 -2.01
C LYS A 9 -10.17 1.76 -0.96
N HIS A 10 -9.77 0.49 -1.11
CA HIS A 10 -8.82 -0.15 -0.23
C HIS A 10 -7.45 0.57 -0.22
N ILE A 11 -6.89 0.87 -1.39
CA ILE A 11 -5.62 1.62 -1.51
C ILE A 11 -5.70 2.96 -0.78
N ARG A 12 -6.78 3.73 -1.00
CA ARG A 12 -6.99 5.02 -0.32
C ARG A 12 -7.07 4.87 1.20
N TYR A 13 -7.73 3.83 1.70
CA TYR A 13 -7.81 3.59 3.13
C TYR A 13 -6.46 3.22 3.74
N VAL A 14 -5.72 2.31 3.12
CA VAL A 14 -4.39 1.92 3.61
C VAL A 14 -3.46 3.14 3.64
N CYS A 15 -3.38 3.89 2.54
CA CYS A 15 -2.56 5.11 2.49
C CYS A 15 -3.03 6.17 3.48
N GLY A 16 -4.35 6.39 3.61
CA GLY A 16 -4.92 7.33 4.57
C GLY A 16 -4.60 6.98 6.02
N GLU A 17 -4.81 5.73 6.42
CA GLU A 17 -4.49 5.22 7.76
C GLU A 17 -3.01 5.36 8.08
N LEU A 18 -2.12 5.03 7.15
CA LEU A 18 -0.67 5.19 7.32
C LEU A 18 -0.29 6.66 7.56
N ALA A 19 -0.81 7.56 6.74
CA ALA A 19 -0.53 8.99 6.87
C ALA A 19 -1.07 9.57 8.19
N VAL A 20 -2.31 9.24 8.55
CA VAL A 20 -2.92 9.71 9.80
C VAL A 20 -2.15 9.19 11.01
N THR A 21 -1.83 7.90 11.04
CA THR A 21 -1.06 7.28 12.13
C THR A 21 0.30 7.93 12.28
N LEU A 22 1.01 8.18 11.18
CA LEU A 22 2.29 8.86 11.17
C LEU A 22 2.19 10.28 11.74
N LEU A 23 1.20 11.06 11.32
CA LEU A 23 1.01 12.44 11.77
C LEU A 23 0.66 12.50 13.27
N ILE A 24 -0.19 11.58 13.75
CA ILE A 24 -0.51 11.45 15.18
C ILE A 24 0.75 11.10 15.97
N ALA A 25 1.54 10.13 15.50
CA ALA A 25 2.78 9.72 16.17
C ALA A 25 3.78 10.88 16.25
N ASN A 26 3.94 11.63 15.15
CA ASN A 26 4.82 12.80 15.13
C ASN A 26 4.36 13.93 16.07
N ALA A 27 3.05 14.11 16.26
CA ALA A 27 2.50 15.10 17.19
C ALA A 27 2.56 14.64 18.65
N GLY A 28 2.39 13.34 18.92
CA GLY A 28 2.29 12.78 20.28
C GLY A 28 3.60 12.30 20.89
N VAL A 29 4.59 11.89 20.07
CA VAL A 29 5.86 11.35 20.54
C VAL A 29 6.94 12.42 20.52
N ARG A 30 7.47 12.73 21.71
CA ARG A 30 8.55 13.71 21.84
C ARG A 30 9.83 13.21 21.18
N GLY A 31 10.43 14.05 20.32
CA GLY A 31 11.67 13.71 19.60
C GLY A 31 11.46 12.99 18.27
N PHE A 32 10.23 12.88 17.78
CA PHE A 32 9.95 12.37 16.44
C PHE A 32 10.58 13.25 15.35
N ASP A 33 11.12 12.63 14.31
CA ASP A 33 11.74 13.34 13.19
C ASP A 33 10.69 13.97 12.26
N THR A 34 10.38 15.25 12.52
CA THR A 34 9.38 16.02 11.76
C THR A 34 9.75 16.21 10.29
N GLY A 35 11.05 16.29 9.95
CA GLY A 35 11.52 16.40 8.57
C GLY A 35 11.23 15.12 7.80
N LYS A 36 11.66 13.97 8.34
CA LYS A 36 11.37 12.67 7.72
C LYS A 36 9.87 12.37 7.66
N THR A 37 9.09 12.88 8.61
CA THR A 37 7.63 12.75 8.58
C THR A 37 7.04 13.32 7.30
N GLN A 38 7.45 14.52 6.89
CA GLN A 38 6.94 15.15 5.67
C GLN A 38 7.31 14.33 4.41
N ASP A 39 8.55 13.84 4.36
CA ASP A 39 9.02 13.00 3.25
C ASP A 39 8.23 11.70 3.15
N ILE A 40 7.98 11.03 4.27
CA ILE A 40 7.23 9.77 4.32
C ILE A 40 5.76 10.01 3.91
N VAL A 41 5.14 11.11 4.35
CA VAL A 41 3.78 11.49 3.91
C VAL A 41 3.76 11.71 2.39
N GLY A 42 4.78 12.37 1.82
CA GLY A 42 4.92 12.53 0.37
C GLY A 42 5.04 11.19 -0.37
N LYS A 43 5.80 10.22 0.18
CA LYS A 43 5.89 8.86 -0.36
C LYS A 43 4.55 8.13 -0.31
N ILE A 44 3.80 8.24 0.79
CA ILE A 44 2.46 7.66 0.93
C ILE A 44 1.50 8.25 -0.11
N ALA A 45 1.53 9.57 -0.32
CA ALA A 45 0.71 10.24 -1.34
C ALA A 45 1.07 9.76 -2.76
N THR A 46 2.37 9.64 -3.05
CA THR A 46 2.88 9.14 -4.34
C THR A 46 2.45 7.70 -4.59
N LEU A 47 2.58 6.83 -3.59
CA LEU A 47 2.10 5.44 -3.62
C LEU A 47 0.61 5.38 -3.94
N GLN A 48 -0.20 6.23 -3.29
CA GLN A 48 -1.64 6.27 -3.50
C GLN A 48 -1.98 6.62 -4.95
N GLU A 49 -1.45 7.73 -5.46
CA GLU A 49 -1.78 8.23 -6.81
C GLU A 49 -1.32 7.25 -7.89
N THR A 50 -0.08 6.77 -7.81
CA THR A 50 0.47 5.81 -8.79
C THR A 50 -0.31 4.50 -8.78
N SER A 51 -0.64 3.97 -7.60
CA SER A 51 -1.42 2.72 -7.49
C SER A 51 -2.85 2.88 -8.04
N ILE A 52 -3.52 3.99 -7.77
CA ILE A 52 -4.86 4.27 -8.31
C ILE A 52 -4.84 4.41 -9.84
N ALA A 53 -3.79 5.02 -10.39
CA ALA A 53 -3.58 5.12 -11.83
C ALA A 53 -3.42 3.72 -12.45
N HIS A 54 -2.57 2.86 -11.86
CA HIS A 54 -2.34 1.49 -12.33
C HIS A 54 -3.56 0.55 -12.17
N VAL A 55 -4.48 0.83 -11.24
CA VAL A 55 -5.77 0.11 -11.19
C VAL A 55 -6.63 0.40 -12.43
N SER A 56 -6.32 1.45 -13.21
CA SER A 56 -7.11 1.87 -14.37
C SER A 56 -6.65 1.33 -15.72
N ILE A 57 -5.87 0.24 -15.72
CA ILE A 57 -5.39 -0.44 -16.92
C ILE A 57 -6.51 -0.92 -17.87
N CYS A 58 -6.18 -0.91 -19.16
CA CYS A 58 -7.03 -1.38 -20.25
C CYS A 58 -6.36 -2.55 -20.97
N PHE A 59 -7.18 -3.49 -21.46
CA PHE A 59 -6.71 -4.56 -22.34
C PHE A 59 -6.71 -4.04 -23.78
N ASP A 60 -5.56 -4.05 -24.42
CA ASP A 60 -5.26 -3.45 -25.73
C ASP A 60 -5.70 -4.29 -26.92
N LYS A 61 -5.89 -5.61 -26.73
CA LYS A 61 -6.28 -6.52 -27.81
C LYS A 61 -7.79 -6.55 -28.03
N ILE A 62 -8.20 -6.67 -29.30
CA ILE A 62 -9.60 -6.81 -29.70
C ILE A 62 -9.96 -8.28 -29.98
N ALA A 63 -11.25 -8.60 -29.98
CA ALA A 63 -11.74 -9.96 -30.17
C ALA A 63 -11.36 -10.57 -31.53
N ALA A 64 -11.21 -9.75 -32.57
CA ALA A 64 -10.79 -10.16 -33.91
C ALA A 64 -9.35 -10.69 -33.94
N ASN A 65 -8.53 -10.38 -32.93
CA ASN A 65 -7.15 -10.85 -32.82
C ASN A 65 -7.04 -12.30 -32.30
N PHE A 66 -8.16 -13.01 -32.16
CA PHE A 66 -8.23 -14.34 -31.56
C PHE A 66 -9.10 -15.29 -32.39
N ASP A 67 -8.71 -16.56 -32.42
CA ASP A 67 -9.40 -17.62 -33.17
C ASP A 67 -10.85 -17.86 -32.69
N SER A 68 -11.16 -17.50 -31.45
CA SER A 68 -12.50 -17.63 -30.89
C SER A 68 -12.76 -16.62 -29.77
N ARG A 69 -14.05 -16.37 -29.52
CA ARG A 69 -14.50 -15.55 -28.39
C ARG A 69 -14.04 -16.12 -27.04
N LYS A 70 -13.94 -17.45 -26.93
CA LYS A 70 -13.45 -18.14 -25.74
C LYS A 70 -11.96 -17.84 -25.49
N ALA A 71 -11.14 -17.88 -26.54
CA ALA A 71 -9.71 -17.55 -26.47
C ALA A 71 -9.50 -16.08 -26.05
N TYR A 72 -10.27 -15.15 -26.63
CA TYR A 72 -10.25 -13.74 -26.22
C TYR A 72 -10.60 -13.55 -24.74
N ASN A 73 -11.69 -14.15 -24.26
CA ASN A 73 -12.12 -14.02 -22.86
C ASN A 73 -11.08 -14.60 -21.89
N ALA A 74 -10.47 -15.74 -22.23
CA ALA A 74 -9.41 -16.35 -21.44
C ALA A 74 -8.17 -15.45 -21.37
N ALA A 75 -7.73 -14.89 -22.50
CA ALA A 75 -6.60 -13.97 -22.55
C ALA A 75 -6.86 -12.69 -21.75
N ARG A 76 -8.04 -12.09 -21.89
CA ARG A 76 -8.46 -10.90 -21.15
C ARG A 76 -8.51 -11.16 -19.63
N ALA A 77 -9.08 -12.28 -19.21
CA ALA A 77 -9.13 -12.66 -17.79
C ALA A 77 -7.72 -12.85 -17.22
N LYS A 78 -6.84 -13.57 -17.94
CA LYS A 78 -5.44 -13.78 -17.57
C LYS A 78 -4.68 -12.46 -17.44
N TYR A 79 -4.84 -11.55 -18.41
CA TYR A 79 -4.20 -10.23 -18.39
C TYR A 79 -4.52 -9.45 -17.11
N PHE A 80 -5.82 -9.28 -16.80
CA PHE A 80 -6.21 -8.54 -15.59
C PHE A 80 -5.81 -9.26 -14.30
N ALA A 81 -5.90 -10.59 -14.26
CA ALA A 81 -5.46 -11.36 -13.09
C ALA A 81 -3.97 -11.15 -12.81
N THR A 82 -3.12 -11.27 -13.82
CA THR A 82 -1.67 -11.05 -13.70
C THR A 82 -1.35 -9.61 -13.32
N ALA A 83 -1.99 -8.64 -13.99
CA ALA A 83 -1.72 -7.23 -13.73
C ALA A 83 -2.13 -6.79 -12.32
N TYR A 84 -3.29 -7.22 -11.83
CA TYR A 84 -3.72 -6.90 -10.46
C TYR A 84 -2.92 -7.66 -9.39
N ALA A 85 -2.52 -8.90 -9.66
CA ALA A 85 -1.62 -9.62 -8.76
C ALA A 85 -0.27 -8.91 -8.62
N LYS A 86 0.31 -8.46 -9.73
CA LYS A 86 1.55 -7.67 -9.73
C LYS A 86 1.38 -6.34 -8.98
N LEU A 87 0.31 -5.60 -9.28
CA LEU A 87 -0.02 -4.35 -8.60
C LEU A 87 -0.10 -4.53 -7.07
N LEU A 88 -0.83 -5.55 -6.61
CA LEU A 88 -0.98 -5.81 -5.17
C LEU A 88 0.35 -6.17 -4.50
N ASN A 89 1.18 -6.96 -5.17
CA ASN A 89 2.50 -7.30 -4.65
C ASN A 89 3.40 -6.05 -4.55
N GLU A 90 3.44 -5.23 -5.59
CA GLU A 90 4.22 -3.98 -5.60
C GLU A 90 3.71 -3.00 -4.53
N PHE A 91 2.39 -2.82 -4.44
CA PHE A 91 1.75 -2.00 -3.42
C PHE A 91 2.11 -2.46 -2.00
N ASN A 92 1.95 -3.75 -1.70
CA ASN A 92 2.25 -4.31 -0.39
C ASN A 92 3.73 -4.17 -0.01
N ASN A 93 4.63 -4.39 -0.98
CA ASN A 93 6.06 -4.21 -0.76
C ASN A 93 6.38 -2.75 -0.43
N GLN A 94 5.83 -1.79 -1.18
CA GLN A 94 6.04 -0.37 -0.91
C GLN A 94 5.42 0.07 0.42
N VAL A 95 4.26 -0.46 0.81
CA VAL A 95 3.68 -0.25 2.14
C VAL A 95 4.63 -0.75 3.23
N GLN A 96 5.21 -1.95 3.08
CA GLN A 96 6.16 -2.48 4.06
C GLN A 96 7.41 -1.61 4.20
N GLU A 97 7.96 -1.10 3.09
CA GLU A 97 9.09 -0.18 3.13
C GLU A 97 8.73 1.14 3.82
N ILE A 98 7.57 1.72 3.52
CA ILE A 98 7.07 2.91 4.21
C ILE A 98 6.96 2.66 5.72
N VAL A 99 6.40 1.53 6.15
CA VAL A 99 6.28 1.22 7.58
C VAL A 99 7.65 1.08 8.25
N LYS A 100 8.65 0.52 7.55
CA LYS A 100 10.04 0.49 8.06
C LYS A 100 10.60 1.90 8.23
N GLU A 101 10.36 2.79 7.28
CA GLU A 101 10.78 4.20 7.38
C GLU A 101 10.04 4.97 8.48
N MET A 102 8.73 4.74 8.64
CA MET A 102 7.92 5.29 9.74
C MET A 102 8.48 4.86 11.08
N ASN A 103 8.79 3.58 11.22
CA ASN A 103 9.47 3.07 12.40
C ASN A 103 10.79 3.81 12.56
N ALA A 104 11.63 3.87 11.52
CA ALA A 104 12.92 4.55 11.53
C ALA A 104 12.88 6.04 11.97
N ALA A 105 11.74 6.73 11.80
CA ALA A 105 11.53 8.11 12.24
C ALA A 105 11.17 8.25 13.74
N MET A 106 10.73 7.18 14.40
CA MET A 106 10.45 7.19 15.84
C MET A 106 11.75 7.19 16.67
N PRO A 107 11.80 7.85 17.83
CA PRO A 107 12.91 7.70 18.78
C PRO A 107 13.13 6.24 19.18
N GLN A 108 14.39 5.80 19.27
CA GLN A 108 14.73 4.41 19.59
C GLN A 108 14.15 3.99 20.96
N GLU A 109 14.25 4.87 21.95
CA GLU A 109 13.70 4.65 23.30
C GLU A 109 12.20 4.36 23.29
N ALA A 110 11.44 5.09 22.47
CA ALA A 110 10.00 4.88 22.33
C ALA A 110 9.68 3.52 21.68
N ARG A 111 10.50 3.08 20.71
CA ARG A 111 10.33 1.76 20.09
C ARG A 111 10.64 0.62 21.06
N ASP A 112 11.73 0.74 21.81
CA ASP A 112 12.16 -0.29 22.75
C ASP A 112 11.13 -0.46 23.88
N ALA A 113 10.52 0.64 24.33
CA ALA A 113 9.40 0.61 25.27
C ALA A 113 8.19 -0.17 24.73
N ILE A 114 7.78 0.08 23.47
CA ILE A 114 6.69 -0.64 22.82
C ILE A 114 7.02 -2.13 22.66
N VAL A 115 8.24 -2.46 22.24
CA VAL A 115 8.69 -3.86 22.07
C VAL A 115 8.72 -4.60 23.40
N LYS A 116 9.12 -3.93 24.48
CA LYS A 116 9.11 -4.49 25.83
C LYS A 116 7.68 -4.79 26.28
N ASP A 117 6.77 -3.83 26.14
CA ASP A 117 5.35 -3.97 26.48
C ASP A 117 4.70 -5.15 25.73
N PHE A 118 4.91 -5.23 24.41
CA PHE A 118 4.44 -6.35 23.58
C PHE A 118 4.95 -7.72 24.05
N LYS A 119 6.21 -7.81 24.48
CA LYS A 119 6.81 -9.06 24.98
C LYS A 119 6.27 -9.46 26.35
N GLU A 120 5.94 -8.49 27.19
CA GLU A 120 5.36 -8.71 28.51
C GLU A 120 3.91 -9.20 28.40
N HIS A 121 3.10 -8.58 27.54
CA HIS A 121 1.72 -9.00 27.29
C HIS A 121 1.58 -10.36 26.60
N LYS A 122 2.58 -10.79 25.83
CA LYS A 122 2.57 -12.10 25.16
C LYS A 122 3.01 -13.27 26.06
N LYS A 123 3.53 -12.97 27.26
CA LYS A 123 3.92 -13.96 28.27
C LYS A 123 2.80 -14.25 29.29
N ALA A 124 1.79 -13.39 29.35
CA ALA A 124 0.55 -13.59 30.11
C ALA A 124 -0.45 -14.41 29.30
#